data_AF-A0A170UYP1-F1
#
_entry.id   AF-A0A170UYP1-F1
#
_cell.length_a   1.000
_cell.length_b   1.000
_cell.length_c   1.000
_cell.angle_alpha   90.00
_cell.angle_beta   90.00
_cell.angle_gamma   90.00
#
_symmetry.space_group_name_H-M   'P 1'
#
loop_
_entity.id
_entity.type
_entity.pdbx_description
1 polymer ?
#
loop_
_entity_poly.entity_id
_entity_poly.type
_entity_poly.pdbx_seq_one_letter_code
_entity_poly.pdbx_strand_id
1 'polypeptide(L)'
;MTSVRTDAELADRVLGGWLGRIAGNMLGKPVEQGEVWTRDRIDRYLRRTAALPLTDYLPEPPADDDGPALRPEWRDCVRGRVHGSCRDDDIDYTILGLHLLETHGFAFSTEQVGDLWLLRLPYLQTFTAERAAYRNLANGLKPPLTATYDNPYQEWIGALIRADIHGWTSPGAPHRAADLARRDAVLSHTGNGVYGAQWAAALIAAAFTAPTVRAAVDTALAVIPPGSRLARTVRRVVSLHEAHMSWEDALATLTDETAGLHWIHVVPNAAVLTAGLLYGDGDFTRTLALTVRGGLDTDSNGATAGSVAGVLTGADAIPAQWKDPLEDTVRSAVFGFDGVRISELADRTLRLVTLPG
;
A
#
# COMPACT_ATOMS: atom_id res chain seq x y z
N MET A 1 -27.18 22.30 3.24
CA MET A 1 -25.79 22.60 3.65
C MET A 1 -25.05 21.38 4.18
N THR A 2 -25.72 20.32 4.66
CA THR A 2 -25.09 19.08 5.13
C THR A 2 -24.55 18.18 4.02
N SER A 3 -25.27 17.97 2.91
CA SER A 3 -24.80 17.09 1.82
C SER A 3 -23.59 17.64 1.04
N VAL A 4 -23.56 18.95 0.75
CA VAL A 4 -22.39 19.57 0.08
C VAL A 4 -21.14 19.49 0.97
N ARG A 5 -21.31 19.54 2.30
CA ARG A 5 -20.20 19.42 3.25
C ARG A 5 -19.68 17.98 3.32
N THR A 6 -20.55 16.98 3.29
CA THR A 6 -20.14 15.56 3.23
C THR A 6 -19.44 15.21 1.92
N ASP A 7 -19.85 15.82 0.80
CA ASP A 7 -19.23 15.57 -0.50
C ASP A 7 -17.82 16.20 -0.58
N ALA A 8 -17.64 17.40 -0.05
CA ALA A 8 -16.33 18.06 0.04
C ALA A 8 -15.37 17.32 0.99
N GLU A 9 -15.86 16.90 2.17
CA GLU A 9 -15.09 16.10 3.13
C GLU A 9 -14.69 14.74 2.53
N LEU A 10 -15.57 14.10 1.77
CA LEU A 10 -15.24 12.85 1.07
C LEU A 10 -14.19 13.07 -0.02
N ALA A 11 -14.33 14.12 -0.83
CA ALA A 11 -13.36 14.45 -1.88
C ALA A 11 -11.96 14.70 -1.32
N ASP A 12 -11.87 15.49 -0.24
CA ASP A 12 -10.63 15.78 0.48
C ASP A 12 -9.95 14.49 0.99
N ARG A 13 -10.74 13.55 1.52
CA ARG A 13 -10.22 12.28 2.05
C ARG A 13 -9.81 11.28 0.96
N VAL A 14 -10.51 11.26 -0.17
CA VAL A 14 -10.11 10.46 -1.34
C VAL A 14 -8.81 11.00 -1.94
N LEU A 15 -8.68 12.33 -2.09
CA LEU A 15 -7.43 12.96 -2.49
C LEU A 15 -6.32 12.71 -1.47
N GLY A 16 -6.65 12.75 -0.18
CA GLY A 16 -5.74 12.42 0.91
C GLY A 16 -5.21 10.99 0.80
N GLY A 17 -6.07 10.03 0.46
CA GLY A 17 -5.68 8.64 0.17
C GLY A 17 -4.66 8.53 -0.96
N TRP A 18 -4.90 9.20 -2.10
CA TRP A 18 -3.95 9.21 -3.22
C TRP A 18 -2.61 9.87 -2.88
N LEU A 19 -2.64 11.07 -2.30
CA LEU A 19 -1.43 11.79 -1.88
C LEU A 19 -0.64 10.98 -0.85
N GLY A 20 -1.33 10.44 0.15
CA GLY A 20 -0.71 9.63 1.19
C GLY A 20 -0.09 8.35 0.65
N ARG A 21 -0.78 7.66 -0.26
CA ARG A 21 -0.24 6.47 -0.92
C ARG A 21 1.04 6.76 -1.67
N ILE A 22 1.04 7.81 -2.48
CA ILE A 22 2.23 8.20 -3.27
C ILE A 22 3.36 8.67 -2.33
N ALA A 23 3.06 9.49 -1.34
CA ALA A 23 4.07 9.98 -0.39
C ALA A 23 4.73 8.84 0.41
N GLY A 24 3.93 7.89 0.89
CA GLY A 24 4.42 6.71 1.60
C GLY A 24 5.26 5.79 0.71
N ASN A 25 4.83 5.55 -0.54
CA ASN A 25 5.60 4.80 -1.52
C ASN A 25 6.95 5.47 -1.79
N MET A 26 6.97 6.79 -2.05
CA MET A 26 8.19 7.55 -2.28
C MET A 26 9.13 7.56 -1.09
N LEU A 27 8.61 7.61 0.14
CA LEU A 27 9.43 7.51 1.35
C LEU A 27 10.09 6.13 1.50
N GLY A 28 9.37 5.07 1.19
CA GLY A 28 9.86 3.69 1.32
C GLY A 28 10.81 3.28 0.21
N LYS A 29 10.57 3.74 -1.03
CA LYS A 29 11.28 3.28 -2.23
C LYS A 29 12.81 3.34 -2.14
N PRO A 30 13.47 4.35 -1.55
CA PRO A 30 14.92 4.31 -1.42
C PRO A 30 15.43 3.17 -0.50
N VAL A 31 14.61 2.68 0.43
CA VAL A 31 15.03 1.69 1.43
C VAL A 31 14.21 0.39 1.35
N GLU A 32 13.73 0.06 0.15
CA GLU A 32 13.16 -1.26 -0.17
C GLU A 32 14.27 -2.33 -0.27
N GLN A 33 13.94 -3.59 -0.56
CA GLN A 33 14.83 -4.75 -0.47
C GLN A 33 15.20 -5.04 0.99
N GLY A 34 14.24 -5.55 1.75
CA GLY A 34 14.38 -5.78 3.20
C GLY A 34 15.57 -6.66 3.63
N GLU A 35 16.14 -7.45 2.72
CA GLU A 35 17.39 -8.20 2.93
C GLU A 35 18.64 -7.30 2.96
N VAL A 36 18.62 -6.17 2.25
CA VAL A 36 19.69 -5.16 2.21
C VAL A 36 19.39 -4.05 3.21
N TRP A 37 18.17 -3.51 3.18
CA TRP A 37 17.69 -2.41 4.01
C TRP A 37 16.93 -2.94 5.22
N THR A 38 17.66 -3.60 6.11
CA THR A 38 17.13 -4.00 7.42
C THR A 38 16.77 -2.77 8.25
N ARG A 39 15.86 -2.94 9.22
CA ARG A 39 15.50 -1.88 10.18
C ARG A 39 16.73 -1.20 10.78
N ASP A 40 17.70 -1.99 11.25
CA ASP A 40 18.94 -1.47 11.84
C ASP A 40 19.78 -0.65 10.86
N ARG A 41 19.76 -1.02 9.57
CA ARG A 41 20.43 -0.27 8.53
C ARG A 41 19.72 1.05 8.24
N ILE A 42 18.39 1.04 8.11
CA ILE A 42 17.59 2.25 7.92
C ILE A 42 17.85 3.21 9.09
N ASP A 43 17.82 2.71 10.33
CA ASP A 43 18.09 3.52 11.52
C ASP A 43 19.51 4.08 11.56
N ARG A 44 20.53 3.29 11.18
CA ARG A 44 21.91 3.80 11.05
C ARG A 44 22.03 4.88 9.98
N TYR A 45 21.37 4.68 8.84
CA TYR A 45 21.33 5.65 7.75
C TYR A 45 20.72 6.99 8.21
N LEU A 46 19.57 6.93 8.87
CA LEU A 46 18.88 8.12 9.40
C LEU A 46 19.71 8.84 10.48
N ARG A 47 20.39 8.11 11.37
CA ARG A 47 21.32 8.72 12.35
C ARG A 47 22.49 9.42 11.66
N ARG A 48 23.13 8.75 10.70
CA ARG A 48 24.28 9.29 9.96
C ARG A 48 23.94 10.56 9.19
N THR A 49 22.71 10.66 8.69
CA THR A 49 22.22 11.79 7.92
C THR A 49 21.44 12.82 8.75
N ALA A 50 21.47 12.70 10.09
CA ALA A 50 20.74 13.56 11.03
C ALA A 50 19.23 13.69 10.73
N ALA A 51 18.63 12.61 10.22
CA ALA A 51 17.23 12.52 9.83
C ALA A 51 16.36 11.74 10.85
N LEU A 52 16.85 11.51 12.08
CA LEU A 52 16.02 11.07 13.20
C LEU A 52 15.65 12.26 14.10
N PRO A 53 14.35 12.46 14.44
CA PRO A 53 13.20 11.69 13.97
C PRO A 53 12.90 11.92 12.48
N LEU A 54 12.46 10.86 11.80
CA LEU A 54 12.09 10.90 10.39
C LEU A 54 10.77 11.67 10.23
N THR A 55 10.83 12.83 9.58
CA THR A 55 9.73 13.81 9.50
C THR A 55 9.47 14.35 8.09
N ASP A 56 10.24 13.86 7.13
CA ASP A 56 10.27 14.28 5.72
C ASP A 56 10.89 13.11 4.91
N TYR A 57 10.92 13.19 3.58
CA TYR A 57 11.59 12.22 2.71
C TYR A 57 13.04 11.98 3.14
N LEU A 58 13.55 10.79 2.79
CA LEU A 58 14.92 10.42 3.10
C LEU A 58 15.90 11.43 2.49
N PRO A 59 16.95 11.84 3.21
CA PRO A 59 17.98 12.70 2.64
C PRO A 59 18.77 11.94 1.56
N GLU A 60 19.58 12.66 0.77
CA GLU A 60 20.56 12.03 -0.12
C GLU A 60 21.63 11.25 0.65
N PRO A 61 22.24 10.23 0.01
CA PRO A 61 23.28 9.46 0.64
C PRO A 61 24.55 10.31 0.70
N PRO A 62 25.35 10.23 1.77
CA PRO A 62 26.64 10.90 1.83
C PRO A 62 27.52 10.51 0.63
N ALA A 63 28.29 11.45 0.08
CA ALA A 63 29.10 11.24 -1.13
C ALA A 63 30.15 10.10 -1.00
N ASP A 64 30.61 9.85 0.23
CA ASP A 64 31.61 8.83 0.58
C ASP A 64 30.96 7.54 1.11
N ASP A 65 29.83 7.10 0.55
CA ASP A 65 29.18 5.86 0.98
C ASP A 65 29.70 4.63 0.23
N ASP A 66 30.53 3.82 0.90
CA ASP A 66 30.93 2.46 0.47
C ASP A 66 29.79 1.43 0.63
N GLY A 67 28.54 1.90 0.58
CA GLY A 67 27.33 1.10 0.66
C GLY A 67 27.12 0.23 -0.59
N PRO A 68 26.14 -0.69 -0.54
CA PRO A 68 25.70 -1.44 -1.71
C PRO A 68 25.22 -0.45 -2.77
N ALA A 69 25.30 -0.89 -4.02
CA ALA A 69 24.80 -0.11 -5.14
C ALA A 69 23.36 0.33 -4.88
N LEU A 70 23.14 1.65 -4.93
CA LEU A 70 21.81 2.23 -4.88
C LEU A 70 21.04 1.84 -6.14
N ARG A 71 19.74 1.65 -6.00
CA ARG A 71 18.86 1.42 -7.15
C ARG A 71 18.84 2.67 -8.04
N PRO A 72 18.65 2.54 -9.36
CA PRO A 72 18.65 3.68 -10.28
C PRO A 72 17.69 4.79 -9.84
N GLU A 73 16.49 4.42 -9.40
CA GLU A 73 15.42 5.36 -9.03
C GLU A 73 15.62 5.96 -7.63
N TRP A 74 16.56 5.44 -6.83
CA TRP A 74 16.74 5.82 -5.43
C TRP A 74 16.91 7.33 -5.26
N ARG A 75 17.73 7.96 -6.11
CA ARG A 75 18.06 9.39 -6.01
C ARG A 75 16.92 10.30 -6.46
N ASP A 76 15.94 9.78 -7.18
CA ASP A 76 14.80 10.58 -7.63
C ASP A 76 13.71 10.64 -6.55
N CYS A 77 13.77 9.75 -5.54
CA CYS A 77 12.74 9.63 -4.50
C CYS A 77 13.21 10.11 -3.11
N VAL A 78 14.21 11.01 -3.08
CA VAL A 78 14.75 11.60 -1.85
C VAL A 78 14.47 13.09 -1.74
N ARG A 79 14.56 13.62 -0.52
CA ARG A 79 14.30 15.02 -0.19
C ARG A 79 15.05 15.97 -1.12
N GLY A 80 14.32 16.91 -1.70
CA GLY A 80 14.86 17.89 -2.65
C GLY A 80 15.08 17.37 -4.07
N ARG A 81 14.72 16.12 -4.36
CA ARG A 81 14.76 15.53 -5.71
C ARG A 81 13.44 14.92 -6.19
N VAL A 82 12.49 14.72 -5.28
CA VAL A 82 11.11 14.38 -5.65
C VAL A 82 10.51 15.55 -6.44
N HIS A 83 10.17 15.28 -7.71
CA HIS A 83 9.54 16.21 -8.65
C HIS A 83 8.47 15.43 -9.45
N GLY A 84 7.32 15.22 -8.83
CA GLY A 84 6.42 14.15 -9.23
C GLY A 84 6.79 12.81 -8.59
N SER A 85 5.88 11.84 -8.65
CA SER A 85 6.21 10.50 -8.16
C SER A 85 7.30 9.85 -9.00
N CYS A 86 8.23 9.12 -8.39
CA CYS A 86 8.93 8.05 -9.10
C CYS A 86 7.91 7.00 -9.56
N ARG A 87 8.19 6.29 -10.66
CA ARG A 87 7.33 5.18 -11.08
C ARG A 87 7.48 4.01 -10.10
N ASP A 88 6.36 3.39 -9.77
CA ASP A 88 6.29 2.23 -8.89
C ASP A 88 5.09 1.34 -9.23
N ASP A 89 5.19 0.01 -9.05
CA ASP A 89 4.08 -0.89 -9.37
C ASP A 89 2.91 -0.76 -8.40
N ASP A 90 3.15 -0.34 -7.16
CA ASP A 90 2.09 0.03 -6.22
C ASP A 90 1.10 1.03 -6.81
N ILE A 91 1.63 2.06 -7.48
CA ILE A 91 0.84 3.12 -8.06
C ILE A 91 0.25 2.67 -9.40
N ASP A 92 1.00 1.90 -10.19
CA ASP A 92 0.51 1.34 -11.45
C ASP A 92 -0.71 0.45 -11.25
N TYR A 93 -0.68 -0.49 -10.29
CA TYR A 93 -1.84 -1.33 -10.04
C TYR A 93 -3.03 -0.56 -9.51
N THR A 94 -2.80 0.53 -8.76
CA THR A 94 -3.89 1.39 -8.27
C THR A 94 -4.58 2.10 -9.44
N ILE A 95 -3.80 2.66 -10.37
CA ILE A 95 -4.30 3.26 -11.61
C ILE A 95 -5.03 2.22 -12.48
N LEU A 96 -4.46 1.02 -12.60
CA LEU A 96 -5.04 -0.07 -13.37
C LEU A 96 -6.38 -0.52 -12.77
N GLY A 97 -6.46 -0.64 -11.45
CA GLY A 97 -7.69 -0.97 -10.74
C GLY A 97 -8.76 0.13 -10.83
N LEU A 98 -8.36 1.41 -10.87
CA LEU A 98 -9.29 2.50 -11.18
C LEU A 98 -9.85 2.35 -12.59
N HIS A 99 -8.99 2.13 -13.58
CA HIS A 99 -9.41 1.95 -14.96
C HIS A 99 -10.29 0.70 -15.16
N LEU A 100 -10.03 -0.38 -14.42
CA LEU A 100 -10.86 -1.58 -14.37
C LEU A 100 -12.31 -1.23 -13.96
N LEU A 101 -12.46 -0.49 -12.86
CA LEU A 101 -13.77 -0.09 -12.34
C LEU A 101 -14.51 0.86 -13.30
N GLU A 102 -13.81 1.79 -13.94
CA GLU A 102 -14.42 2.67 -14.95
C GLU A 102 -14.89 1.89 -16.19
N THR A 103 -14.17 0.84 -16.58
CA THR A 103 -14.44 0.08 -17.81
C THR A 103 -15.49 -0.99 -17.61
N HIS A 104 -15.45 -1.71 -16.49
CA HIS A 104 -16.27 -2.90 -16.24
C HIS A 104 -17.26 -2.74 -15.08
N GLY A 105 -17.19 -1.63 -14.33
CA GLY A 105 -17.99 -1.40 -13.14
C GLY A 105 -17.66 -2.35 -11.98
N PHE A 106 -18.47 -2.32 -10.93
CA PHE A 106 -18.26 -3.13 -9.71
C PHE A 106 -18.59 -4.62 -9.85
N ALA A 107 -19.09 -5.05 -11.00
CA ALA A 107 -19.42 -6.44 -11.31
C ALA A 107 -18.33 -7.13 -12.16
N PHE A 108 -17.13 -6.56 -12.23
CA PHE A 108 -16.03 -7.12 -13.00
C PHE A 108 -15.69 -8.56 -12.59
N SER A 109 -15.21 -9.35 -13.56
CA SER A 109 -14.71 -10.71 -13.35
C SER A 109 -13.18 -10.74 -13.26
N THR A 110 -12.62 -11.79 -12.66
CA THR A 110 -11.16 -11.98 -12.59
C THR A 110 -10.52 -12.11 -13.97
N GLU A 111 -11.22 -12.68 -14.95
CA GLU A 111 -10.78 -12.73 -16.34
C GLU A 111 -10.60 -11.33 -16.93
N GLN A 112 -11.52 -10.40 -16.65
CA GLN A 112 -11.39 -9.00 -17.10
C GLN A 112 -10.20 -8.29 -16.46
N VAL A 113 -9.83 -8.65 -15.23
CA VAL A 113 -8.57 -8.18 -14.61
C VAL A 113 -7.37 -8.68 -15.41
N GLY A 114 -7.35 -9.96 -15.77
CA GLY A 114 -6.29 -10.56 -16.58
C GLY A 114 -6.18 -9.96 -17.99
N ASP A 115 -7.31 -9.74 -18.65
CA ASP A 115 -7.37 -9.09 -19.96
C ASP A 115 -6.81 -7.65 -19.87
N LEU A 116 -7.15 -6.92 -18.81
CA LEU A 116 -6.66 -5.57 -18.60
C LEU A 116 -5.13 -5.53 -18.39
N TRP A 117 -4.57 -6.50 -17.68
CA TRP A 117 -3.12 -6.65 -17.54
C TRP A 117 -2.45 -6.82 -18.90
N LEU A 118 -2.96 -7.76 -19.72
CA LEU A 118 -2.44 -8.02 -21.06
C LEU A 118 -2.48 -6.80 -21.99
N LEU A 119 -3.49 -5.94 -21.82
CA LEU A 119 -3.71 -4.76 -22.66
C LEU A 119 -2.93 -3.52 -22.22
N ARG A 120 -2.67 -3.36 -20.91
CA ARG A 120 -2.24 -2.08 -20.34
C ARG A 120 -0.97 -2.13 -19.52
N LEU A 121 -0.54 -3.30 -19.04
CA LEU A 121 0.58 -3.42 -18.11
C LEU A 121 1.77 -4.10 -18.78
N PRO A 122 2.94 -3.43 -18.92
CA PRO A 122 4.11 -4.07 -19.50
C PRO A 122 4.60 -5.25 -18.67
N TYR A 123 4.85 -6.40 -19.30
CA TYR A 123 5.25 -7.64 -18.60
C TYR A 123 6.44 -7.48 -17.65
N LEU A 124 7.50 -6.78 -18.07
CA LEU A 124 8.70 -6.58 -17.24
C LEU A 124 8.50 -5.58 -16.07
N GLN A 125 7.33 -4.94 -15.98
CA GLN A 125 6.94 -4.04 -14.90
C GLN A 125 6.02 -4.72 -13.86
N THR A 126 5.76 -6.02 -14.01
CA THR A 126 5.13 -6.89 -13.00
C THR A 126 6.20 -7.66 -12.25
N PHE A 127 5.99 -8.06 -10.99
CA PHE A 127 7.00 -8.76 -10.20
C PHE A 127 6.45 -10.06 -9.63
N THR A 128 7.32 -10.98 -9.23
CA THR A 128 6.97 -12.15 -8.40
C THR A 128 5.71 -12.93 -8.85
N ALA A 129 4.66 -12.97 -8.02
CA ALA A 129 3.39 -13.67 -8.28
C ALA A 129 2.66 -13.10 -9.50
N GLU A 130 2.67 -11.79 -9.65
CA GLU A 130 2.08 -11.09 -10.78
C GLU A 130 2.79 -11.44 -12.06
N ARG A 131 4.12 -11.49 -12.06
CA ARG A 131 4.90 -11.89 -13.24
C ARG A 131 4.64 -13.34 -13.62
N ALA A 132 4.55 -14.24 -12.64
CA ALA A 132 4.18 -15.64 -12.87
C ALA A 132 2.76 -15.76 -13.45
N ALA A 133 1.79 -15.03 -12.89
CA ALA A 133 0.41 -15.01 -13.38
C ALA A 133 0.29 -14.39 -14.78
N TYR A 134 1.03 -13.32 -15.07
CA TYR A 134 1.06 -12.70 -16.39
C TYR A 134 1.63 -13.68 -17.43
N ARG A 135 2.74 -14.36 -17.14
CA ARG A 135 3.28 -15.42 -18.00
C ARG A 135 2.23 -16.50 -18.26
N ASN A 136 1.48 -16.90 -17.23
CA ASN A 136 0.42 -17.90 -17.35
C ASN A 136 -0.72 -17.41 -18.26
N LEU A 137 -1.17 -16.16 -18.10
CA LEU A 137 -2.15 -15.51 -18.98
C LEU A 137 -1.68 -15.49 -20.44
N ALA A 138 -0.43 -15.08 -20.68
CA ALA A 138 0.16 -15.03 -22.02
C ALA A 138 0.25 -16.42 -22.69
N ASN A 139 0.33 -17.48 -21.88
CA ASN A 139 0.30 -18.88 -22.33
C ASN A 139 -1.12 -19.46 -22.44
N GLY A 140 -2.16 -18.64 -22.26
CA GLY A 140 -3.56 -19.04 -22.44
C GLY A 140 -4.22 -19.72 -21.23
N LEU A 141 -3.55 -19.74 -20.07
CA LEU A 141 -4.19 -20.18 -18.83
C LEU A 141 -5.21 -19.15 -18.36
N LYS A 142 -6.27 -19.61 -17.70
CA LYS A 142 -7.34 -18.77 -17.13
C LYS A 142 -7.38 -18.91 -15.61
N PRO A 143 -7.90 -17.91 -14.88
CA PRO A 143 -8.19 -18.06 -13.46
C PRO A 143 -9.03 -19.32 -13.17
N PRO A 144 -8.79 -20.03 -12.06
CA PRO A 144 -7.77 -19.74 -11.03
C PRO A 144 -6.38 -20.33 -11.35
N LEU A 145 -6.18 -21.00 -12.48
CA LEU A 145 -4.88 -21.64 -12.82
C LEU A 145 -3.76 -20.61 -13.02
N THR A 146 -4.10 -19.38 -13.40
CA THR A 146 -3.14 -18.26 -13.49
C THR A 146 -2.41 -18.03 -12.18
N ALA A 147 -3.09 -18.18 -11.04
CA ALA A 147 -2.51 -18.00 -9.72
C ALA A 147 -1.70 -19.21 -9.24
N THR A 148 -2.03 -20.43 -9.67
CA THR A 148 -1.49 -21.66 -9.05
C THR A 148 -0.49 -22.43 -9.91
N TYR A 149 -0.52 -22.28 -11.24
CA TYR A 149 0.39 -22.98 -12.14
C TYR A 149 1.79 -22.36 -12.09
N ASP A 150 2.78 -23.09 -11.57
CA ASP A 150 4.18 -22.66 -11.49
C ASP A 150 4.36 -21.22 -10.94
N ASN A 151 3.65 -20.95 -9.83
CA ASN A 151 3.71 -19.67 -9.13
C ASN A 151 4.05 -19.92 -7.65
N PRO A 152 5.31 -19.76 -7.23
CA PRO A 152 5.72 -19.98 -5.85
C PRO A 152 5.44 -18.78 -4.91
N TYR A 153 4.97 -17.65 -5.45
CA TYR A 153 4.91 -16.37 -4.75
C TYR A 153 3.48 -16.01 -4.28
N GLN A 154 2.55 -16.96 -4.29
CA GLN A 154 1.10 -16.73 -4.12
C GLN A 154 0.67 -16.04 -2.82
N GLU A 155 1.53 -16.01 -1.80
CA GLU A 155 1.29 -15.36 -0.51
C GLU A 155 2.22 -14.16 -0.25
N TRP A 156 2.84 -13.64 -1.30
CA TRP A 156 3.59 -12.39 -1.25
C TRP A 156 2.65 -11.19 -1.29
N ILE A 157 3.18 -10.01 -0.98
CA ILE A 157 2.39 -8.80 -0.73
C ILE A 157 1.76 -8.19 -1.99
N GLY A 158 2.12 -8.64 -3.18
CA GLY A 158 1.71 -7.95 -4.41
C GLY A 158 0.18 -7.91 -4.69
N ALA A 159 -0.64 -8.79 -4.11
CA ALA A 159 -2.09 -8.57 -4.11
C ALA A 159 -2.57 -7.47 -3.14
N LEU A 160 -1.88 -7.27 -2.02
CA LEU A 160 -2.19 -6.24 -1.02
C LEU A 160 -2.04 -4.83 -1.62
N ILE A 161 -0.98 -4.59 -2.39
CA ILE A 161 -0.71 -3.26 -2.98
C ILE A 161 -1.74 -2.83 -4.04
N ARG A 162 -2.60 -3.73 -4.51
CA ARG A 162 -3.66 -3.41 -5.50
C ARG A 162 -4.98 -3.00 -4.85
N ALA A 163 -5.08 -3.15 -3.53
CA ALA A 163 -6.34 -3.16 -2.80
C ALA A 163 -6.94 -1.76 -2.56
N ASP A 164 -6.11 -0.72 -2.54
CA ASP A 164 -6.47 0.63 -2.08
C ASP A 164 -7.66 1.22 -2.82
N ILE A 165 -7.69 1.07 -4.14
CA ILE A 165 -8.77 1.61 -4.98
C ILE A 165 -10.14 1.02 -4.62
N HIS A 166 -10.19 -0.23 -4.17
CA HIS A 166 -11.42 -0.88 -3.73
C HIS A 166 -11.89 -0.34 -2.37
N GLY A 167 -10.95 0.07 -1.52
CA GLY A 167 -11.23 0.77 -0.27
C GLY A 167 -11.78 2.18 -0.52
N TRP A 168 -11.10 2.98 -1.35
CA TRP A 168 -11.50 4.36 -1.65
C TRP A 168 -12.86 4.46 -2.35
N THR A 169 -13.23 3.48 -3.17
CA THR A 169 -14.54 3.44 -3.86
C THR A 169 -15.67 2.83 -3.00
N SER A 170 -15.36 2.36 -1.80
CA SER A 170 -16.29 1.71 -0.86
C SER A 170 -16.19 2.30 0.56
N PRO A 171 -16.23 3.63 0.74
CA PRO A 171 -16.06 4.25 2.05
C PRO A 171 -17.13 3.76 3.04
N GLY A 172 -16.72 3.30 4.22
CA GLY A 172 -17.60 2.73 5.23
C GLY A 172 -18.20 1.37 4.88
N ALA A 173 -17.80 0.74 3.77
CA ALA A 173 -18.31 -0.55 3.30
C ALA A 173 -17.19 -1.63 3.21
N PRO A 174 -16.57 -2.02 4.34
CA PRO A 174 -15.40 -2.90 4.37
C PRO A 174 -15.62 -4.28 3.72
N HIS A 175 -16.80 -4.89 3.90
CA HIS A 175 -17.12 -6.17 3.26
C HIS A 175 -17.18 -6.07 1.73
N ARG A 176 -17.72 -4.96 1.21
CA ARG A 176 -17.76 -4.72 -0.24
C ARG A 176 -16.37 -4.49 -0.80
N ALA A 177 -15.56 -3.67 -0.13
CA ALA A 177 -14.16 -3.44 -0.50
C ALA A 177 -13.38 -4.76 -0.55
N ALA A 178 -13.55 -5.60 0.47
CA ALA A 178 -12.92 -6.91 0.55
C ALA A 178 -13.34 -7.87 -0.57
N ASP A 179 -14.61 -7.88 -0.98
CA ASP A 179 -15.04 -8.77 -2.07
C ASP A 179 -14.51 -8.31 -3.44
N LEU A 180 -14.45 -6.99 -3.69
CA LEU A 180 -13.82 -6.43 -4.91
C LEU A 180 -12.33 -6.80 -4.95
N ALA A 181 -11.61 -6.55 -3.84
CA ALA A 181 -10.19 -6.90 -3.73
C ALA A 181 -9.95 -8.40 -3.86
N ARG A 182 -10.84 -9.26 -3.36
CA ARG A 182 -10.74 -10.71 -3.55
C ARG A 182 -10.85 -11.08 -5.04
N ARG A 183 -11.80 -10.52 -5.77
CA ARG A 183 -12.00 -10.79 -7.21
C ARG A 183 -10.79 -10.39 -8.05
N ASP A 184 -10.13 -9.29 -7.69
CA ASP A 184 -8.86 -8.86 -8.29
C ASP A 184 -7.66 -9.75 -7.86
N ALA A 185 -7.56 -10.08 -6.58
CA ALA A 185 -6.44 -10.79 -6.00
C ALA A 185 -6.27 -12.22 -6.54
N VAL A 186 -7.39 -12.95 -6.71
CA VAL A 186 -7.38 -14.36 -7.14
C VAL A 186 -6.87 -14.59 -8.57
N LEU A 187 -6.59 -13.52 -9.33
CA LEU A 187 -5.88 -13.61 -10.60
C LEU A 187 -4.48 -14.20 -10.42
N SER A 188 -3.75 -13.77 -9.39
CA SER A 188 -2.32 -14.07 -9.19
C SER A 188 -1.96 -14.66 -7.82
N HIS A 189 -2.85 -14.54 -6.84
CA HIS A 189 -2.56 -14.94 -5.45
C HIS A 189 -3.56 -15.96 -4.91
N THR A 190 -3.16 -16.65 -3.84
CA THR A 190 -4.01 -17.53 -3.03
C THR A 190 -3.73 -17.32 -1.53
N GLY A 191 -4.47 -18.00 -0.66
CA GLY A 191 -4.17 -18.04 0.77
C GLY A 191 -4.03 -16.66 1.41
N ASN A 192 -2.94 -16.45 2.17
CA ASN A 192 -2.68 -15.18 2.84
C ASN A 192 -2.46 -14.02 1.86
N GLY A 193 -2.03 -14.26 0.62
CA GLY A 193 -1.90 -13.20 -0.39
C GLY A 193 -3.24 -12.56 -0.72
N VAL A 194 -4.28 -13.38 -0.91
CA VAL A 194 -5.66 -12.90 -1.09
C VAL A 194 -6.20 -12.26 0.19
N TYR A 195 -5.96 -12.87 1.35
CA TYR A 195 -6.40 -12.29 2.62
C TYR A 195 -5.76 -10.92 2.88
N GLY A 196 -4.52 -10.69 2.45
CA GLY A 196 -3.85 -9.40 2.54
C GLY A 196 -4.58 -8.31 1.76
N ALA A 197 -4.94 -8.60 0.51
CA ALA A 197 -5.72 -7.68 -0.32
C ALA A 197 -7.10 -7.37 0.28
N GLN A 198 -7.81 -8.40 0.75
CA GLN A 198 -9.10 -8.22 1.40
C GLN A 198 -9.00 -7.33 2.65
N TRP A 199 -7.99 -7.60 3.48
CA TRP A 199 -7.75 -6.85 4.71
C TRP A 199 -7.38 -5.39 4.43
N ALA A 200 -6.47 -5.11 3.50
CA ALA A 200 -6.06 -3.74 3.16
C ALA A 200 -7.22 -2.91 2.57
N ALA A 201 -7.98 -3.47 1.64
CA ALA A 201 -9.17 -2.79 1.09
C ALA A 201 -10.21 -2.49 2.18
N ALA A 202 -10.48 -3.46 3.07
CA ALA A 202 -11.41 -3.27 4.18
C ALA A 202 -10.91 -2.25 5.21
N LEU A 203 -9.60 -2.22 5.48
CA LEU A 203 -8.98 -1.25 6.38
C LEU A 203 -9.13 0.18 5.87
N ILE A 204 -8.85 0.41 4.59
CA ILE A 204 -8.98 1.72 3.94
C ILE A 204 -10.47 2.14 3.90
N ALA A 205 -11.37 1.23 3.54
CA ALA A 205 -12.81 1.49 3.58
C ALA A 205 -13.28 1.86 5.00
N ALA A 206 -12.80 1.15 6.03
CA ALA A 206 -13.15 1.41 7.42
C ALA A 206 -12.58 2.73 7.93
N ALA A 207 -11.41 3.18 7.44
CA ALA A 207 -10.81 4.45 7.83
C ALA A 207 -11.74 5.65 7.55
N PHE A 208 -12.65 5.56 6.58
CA PHE A 208 -13.65 6.60 6.32
C PHE A 208 -14.64 6.83 7.47
N THR A 209 -14.90 5.85 8.31
CA THR A 209 -15.97 5.95 9.33
C THR A 209 -15.54 5.52 10.73
N ALA A 210 -14.40 4.85 10.87
CA ALA A 210 -13.90 4.37 12.15
C ALA A 210 -13.51 5.54 13.07
N PRO A 211 -13.87 5.48 14.37
CA PRO A 211 -13.51 6.54 15.33
C PRO A 211 -12.03 6.54 15.71
N THR A 212 -11.33 5.42 15.50
CA THR A 212 -9.91 5.26 15.83
C THR A 212 -9.24 4.31 14.83
N VAL A 213 -7.91 4.40 14.69
CA VAL A 213 -7.11 3.45 13.90
C VAL A 213 -7.35 2.01 14.37
N ARG A 214 -7.37 1.81 15.69
CA ARG A 214 -7.71 0.54 16.33
C ARG A 214 -9.04 -0.03 15.81
N ALA A 215 -10.11 0.77 15.80
CA ALA A 215 -11.43 0.33 15.33
C ALA A 215 -11.42 -0.01 13.83
N ALA A 216 -10.66 0.72 13.00
CA ALA A 216 -10.49 0.40 11.59
C ALA A 216 -9.80 -0.97 11.41
N VAL A 217 -8.74 -1.25 12.17
CA VAL A 217 -8.04 -2.55 12.16
C VAL A 217 -8.95 -3.70 12.59
N ASP A 218 -9.76 -3.52 13.64
CA ASP A 218 -10.73 -4.55 14.07
C ASP A 218 -11.78 -4.85 13.01
N THR A 219 -12.29 -3.79 12.37
CA THR A 219 -13.27 -3.91 11.29
C THR A 219 -12.68 -4.66 10.09
N ALA A 220 -11.44 -4.35 9.72
CA ALA A 220 -10.74 -5.05 8.62
C ALA A 220 -10.46 -6.52 8.94
N LEU A 221 -10.20 -6.87 10.20
CA LEU A 221 -10.00 -8.27 10.61
C LEU A 221 -11.26 -9.13 10.47
N ALA A 222 -12.45 -8.53 10.48
CA ALA A 222 -13.72 -9.25 10.37
C ALA A 222 -14.01 -9.80 8.97
N VAL A 223 -13.30 -9.33 7.93
CA VAL A 223 -13.53 -9.74 6.53
C VAL A 223 -12.67 -10.94 6.09
N ILE A 224 -11.72 -11.37 6.91
CA ILE A 224 -10.79 -12.48 6.61
C ILE A 224 -10.96 -13.65 7.59
N PRO A 225 -10.55 -14.89 7.22
CA PRO A 225 -10.66 -16.03 8.13
C PRO A 225 -9.88 -15.80 9.44
N PRO A 226 -10.52 -15.95 10.61
CA PRO A 226 -9.91 -15.60 11.90
C PRO A 226 -8.70 -16.49 12.25
N GLY A 227 -8.64 -17.71 11.69
CA GLY A 227 -7.54 -18.64 11.85
C GLY A 227 -6.43 -18.53 10.78
N SER A 228 -6.47 -17.54 9.89
CA SER A 228 -5.38 -17.29 8.94
C SER A 228 -4.11 -16.81 9.66
N ARG A 229 -2.94 -17.02 9.05
CA ARG A 229 -1.67 -16.50 9.60
C ARG A 229 -1.71 -14.97 9.68
N LEU A 230 -2.20 -14.33 8.63
CA LEU A 230 -2.40 -12.89 8.57
C LEU A 230 -3.24 -12.36 9.76
N ALA A 231 -4.45 -12.92 9.98
CA ALA A 231 -5.32 -12.46 11.06
C ALA A 231 -4.70 -12.66 12.44
N ARG A 232 -3.97 -13.77 12.67
CA ARG A 232 -3.25 -13.99 13.93
C ARG A 232 -2.13 -12.97 14.13
N THR A 233 -1.34 -12.70 13.10
CA THR A 233 -0.23 -11.74 13.17
C THR A 233 -0.73 -10.31 13.43
N VAL A 234 -1.78 -9.86 12.74
CA VAL A 234 -2.37 -8.53 13.00
C VAL A 234 -2.90 -8.43 14.43
N ARG A 235 -3.64 -9.44 14.92
CA ARG A 235 -4.10 -9.49 16.34
C ARG A 235 -2.93 -9.56 17.32
N ARG A 236 -1.80 -10.12 16.91
CA ARG A 236 -0.61 -10.16 17.73
C ARG A 236 0.01 -8.78 17.88
N VAL A 237 0.17 -8.01 16.80
CA VAL A 237 0.66 -6.62 16.87
C VAL A 237 -0.21 -5.78 17.81
N VAL A 238 -1.52 -5.93 17.63
CA VAL A 238 -2.57 -5.37 18.49
C VAL A 238 -2.31 -5.66 19.97
N SER A 239 -2.10 -6.93 20.34
CA SER A 239 -1.90 -7.33 21.73
C SER A 239 -0.62 -6.75 22.32
N LEU A 240 0.44 -6.63 21.51
CA LEU A 240 1.71 -6.05 21.93
C LEU A 240 1.57 -4.55 22.21
N HIS A 241 0.84 -3.84 21.34
CA HIS A 241 0.50 -2.43 21.52
C HIS A 241 -0.37 -2.19 22.77
N GLU A 242 -1.40 -3.01 22.99
CA GLU A 242 -2.27 -2.93 24.18
C GLU A 242 -1.53 -3.28 25.48
N ALA A 243 -0.48 -4.09 25.40
CA ALA A 243 0.44 -4.36 26.52
C ALA A 243 1.44 -3.21 26.75
N HIS A 244 1.32 -2.08 26.04
CA HIS A 244 2.22 -0.93 26.10
C HIS A 244 3.69 -1.28 25.81
N MET A 245 3.92 -2.29 24.96
CA MET A 245 5.26 -2.59 24.45
C MET A 245 5.76 -1.43 23.60
N SER A 246 7.08 -1.18 23.57
CA SER A 246 7.64 -0.18 22.66
C SER A 246 7.49 -0.62 21.21
N TRP A 247 7.46 0.33 20.27
CA TRP A 247 7.39 0.01 18.84
C TRP A 247 8.59 -0.85 18.40
N GLU A 248 9.78 -0.54 18.89
CA GLU A 248 11.01 -1.27 18.64
C GLU A 248 10.92 -2.73 19.12
N ASP A 249 10.45 -2.96 20.36
CA ASP A 249 10.33 -4.30 20.95
C ASP A 249 9.21 -5.11 20.31
N ALA A 250 8.09 -4.46 19.93
CA ALA A 250 6.99 -5.12 19.24
C ALA A 250 7.44 -5.64 17.87
N LEU A 251 8.15 -4.82 17.10
CA LEU A 251 8.72 -5.25 15.81
C LEU A 251 9.82 -6.31 15.96
N ALA A 252 10.64 -6.26 17.02
CA ALA A 252 11.61 -7.33 17.31
C ALA A 252 10.89 -8.66 17.56
N THR A 253 9.87 -8.65 18.41
CA THR A 253 9.01 -9.82 18.69
C THR A 253 8.39 -10.38 17.41
N LEU A 254 7.83 -9.51 16.55
CA LEU A 254 7.20 -9.92 15.30
C LEU A 254 8.19 -10.46 14.27
N THR A 255 9.42 -9.94 14.25
CA THR A 255 10.51 -10.44 13.39
C THR A 255 10.82 -11.89 13.76
N ASP A 256 10.93 -12.19 15.06
CA ASP A 256 11.18 -13.54 15.54
C ASP A 256 9.99 -14.49 15.26
N GLU A 257 8.77 -14.04 15.53
CA GLU A 257 7.55 -14.84 15.33
C GLU A 257 7.22 -15.11 13.85
N THR A 258 7.71 -14.28 12.93
CA THR A 258 7.54 -14.44 11.48
C THR A 258 8.80 -14.92 10.77
N ALA A 259 9.82 -15.31 11.52
CA ALA A 259 11.09 -15.81 10.98
C ALA A 259 10.87 -16.97 10.00
N GLY A 260 11.67 -16.97 8.93
CA GLY A 260 11.58 -17.96 7.85
C GLY A 260 10.57 -17.61 6.74
N LEU A 261 9.77 -16.56 6.91
CA LEU A 261 9.02 -15.97 5.80
C LEU A 261 9.92 -14.98 5.04
N HIS A 262 9.75 -14.93 3.71
CA HIS A 262 10.47 -14.00 2.86
C HIS A 262 10.09 -12.55 3.19
N TRP A 263 10.99 -11.58 2.97
CA TRP A 263 10.73 -10.18 3.30
C TRP A 263 9.59 -9.55 2.48
N ILE A 264 9.23 -10.13 1.33
CA ILE A 264 8.07 -9.75 0.48
C ILE A 264 6.78 -10.49 0.92
N HIS A 265 6.87 -11.48 1.82
CA HIS A 265 5.69 -12.24 2.24
C HIS A 265 4.67 -11.31 2.92
N VAL A 266 3.38 -11.49 2.64
CA VAL A 266 2.34 -10.55 3.10
C VAL A 266 2.20 -10.47 4.62
N VAL A 267 2.43 -11.59 5.33
CA VAL A 267 2.28 -11.70 6.79
C VAL A 267 3.22 -10.76 7.58
N PRO A 268 4.56 -10.80 7.42
CA PRO A 268 5.45 -9.89 8.14
C PRO A 268 5.22 -8.42 7.74
N ASN A 269 4.90 -8.16 6.47
CA ASN A 269 4.57 -6.81 5.99
C ASN A 269 3.28 -6.24 6.62
N ALA A 270 2.22 -7.04 6.72
CA ALA A 270 1.00 -6.65 7.43
C ALA A 270 1.26 -6.38 8.91
N ALA A 271 2.26 -7.03 9.52
CA ALA A 271 2.69 -6.76 10.89
C ALA A 271 3.32 -5.36 11.01
N VAL A 272 4.26 -5.03 10.12
CA VAL A 272 4.90 -3.71 10.04
C VAL A 272 3.88 -2.61 9.79
N LEU A 273 3.00 -2.81 8.79
CA LEU A 273 1.91 -1.89 8.47
C LEU A 273 0.96 -1.67 9.67
N THR A 274 0.54 -2.73 10.34
CA THR A 274 -0.32 -2.63 11.54
C THR A 274 0.39 -1.88 12.66
N ALA A 275 1.68 -2.13 12.88
CA ALA A 275 2.46 -1.44 13.91
C ALA A 275 2.59 0.06 13.57
N GLY A 276 2.95 0.40 12.33
CA GLY A 276 3.04 1.79 11.89
C GLY A 276 1.75 2.57 12.10
N LEU A 277 0.60 1.95 11.82
CA LEU A 277 -0.73 2.53 12.04
C LEU A 277 -1.05 2.72 13.53
N LEU A 278 -0.91 1.68 14.35
CA LEU A 278 -1.27 1.74 15.78
C LEU A 278 -0.37 2.70 16.56
N TYR A 279 0.95 2.60 16.38
CA TYR A 279 1.91 3.46 17.08
C TYR A 279 2.00 4.87 16.45
N GLY A 280 1.51 5.03 15.22
CA GLY A 280 1.30 6.32 14.57
C GLY A 280 0.12 7.10 15.15
N ASP A 281 -0.87 6.40 15.72
CA ASP A 281 -2.03 6.95 16.44
C ASP A 281 -2.76 8.07 15.68
N GLY A 282 -2.92 7.89 14.37
CA GLY A 282 -3.60 8.84 13.49
C GLY A 282 -2.75 10.03 13.05
N ASP A 283 -1.52 10.20 13.54
CA ASP A 283 -0.60 11.20 13.01
C ASP A 283 0.01 10.73 11.67
N PHE A 284 -0.18 11.53 10.62
CA PHE A 284 0.25 11.19 9.26
C PHE A 284 1.76 10.95 9.16
N THR A 285 2.56 11.90 9.66
CA THR A 285 4.02 11.85 9.54
C THR A 285 4.59 10.67 10.32
N ARG A 286 4.12 10.47 11.55
CA ARG A 286 4.54 9.39 12.43
C ARG A 286 4.16 8.03 11.86
N THR A 287 2.96 7.89 11.28
CA THR A 287 2.50 6.66 10.64
C THR A 287 3.42 6.24 9.48
N LEU A 288 3.71 7.16 8.55
CA LEU A 288 4.65 6.91 7.45
C LEU A 288 6.04 6.55 7.98
N ALA A 289 6.56 7.37 8.89
CA ALA A 289 7.91 7.20 9.43
C ALA A 289 8.11 5.86 10.14
N LEU A 290 7.17 5.46 11.01
CA LEU A 290 7.23 4.19 11.72
C LEU A 290 7.02 3.00 10.78
N THR A 291 6.17 3.14 9.75
CA THR A 291 5.97 2.06 8.78
C THR A 291 7.24 1.81 7.97
N VAL A 292 7.83 2.84 7.37
CA VAL A 292 9.04 2.70 6.53
C VAL A 292 10.25 2.28 7.36
N ARG A 293 10.42 2.82 8.57
CA ARG A 293 11.47 2.36 9.50
C ARG A 293 11.30 0.91 9.95
N GLY A 294 10.12 0.32 9.76
CA GLY A 294 9.88 -1.10 10.04
C GLY A 294 10.64 -2.05 9.09
N GLY A 295 11.12 -1.57 7.94
CA GLY A 295 11.84 -2.38 6.95
C GLY A 295 10.91 -3.26 6.12
N LEU A 296 11.46 -4.36 5.60
CA LEU A 296 10.79 -5.29 4.67
C LEU A 296 10.51 -4.64 3.30
N ASP A 297 9.28 -4.70 2.82
CA ASP A 297 8.82 -4.11 1.57
C ASP A 297 8.31 -2.68 1.83
N THR A 298 9.26 -1.76 1.99
CA THR A 298 9.03 -0.47 2.65
C THR A 298 8.19 0.49 1.83
N ASP A 299 8.29 0.48 0.50
CA ASP A 299 7.45 1.26 -0.40
C ASP A 299 6.00 0.76 -0.41
N SER A 300 5.77 -0.54 -0.52
CA SER A 300 4.46 -1.18 -0.44
C SER A 300 3.76 -0.91 0.91
N ASN A 301 4.50 -1.10 2.00
CA ASN A 301 4.01 -0.83 3.35
C ASN A 301 3.74 0.66 3.53
N GLY A 302 4.68 1.52 3.11
CA GLY A 302 4.55 2.97 3.16
C GLY A 302 3.33 3.45 2.38
N ALA A 303 3.11 2.92 1.17
CA ALA A 303 1.99 3.24 0.31
C ALA A 303 0.65 2.96 0.99
N THR A 304 0.48 1.74 1.51
CA THR A 304 -0.79 1.36 2.16
C THR A 304 -0.98 2.11 3.49
N ALA A 305 0.08 2.33 4.27
CA ALA A 305 0.00 3.13 5.50
C ALA A 305 -0.38 4.58 5.21
N GLY A 306 0.23 5.17 4.18
CA GLY A 306 -0.07 6.52 3.75
C GLY A 306 -1.46 6.67 3.15
N SER A 307 -1.98 5.65 2.47
CA SER A 307 -3.37 5.60 2.02
C SER A 307 -4.35 5.68 3.20
N VAL A 308 -4.15 4.86 4.24
CA VAL A 308 -4.98 4.89 5.44
C VAL A 308 -4.84 6.22 6.20
N ALA A 309 -3.61 6.66 6.44
CA ALA A 309 -3.33 7.92 7.14
C ALA A 309 -3.88 9.13 6.39
N GLY A 310 -3.76 9.14 5.06
CA GLY A 310 -4.28 10.17 4.17
C GLY A 310 -5.80 10.22 4.17
N VAL A 311 -6.48 9.07 4.16
CA VAL A 311 -7.94 9.00 4.34
C VAL A 311 -8.35 9.51 5.72
N LEU A 312 -7.60 9.21 6.78
CA LEU A 312 -7.93 9.72 8.13
C LEU A 312 -7.69 11.22 8.26
N THR A 313 -6.63 11.73 7.63
CA THR A 313 -6.17 13.12 7.76
C THR A 313 -6.91 14.08 6.84
N GLY A 314 -7.23 13.66 5.61
CA GLY A 314 -7.68 14.56 4.55
C GLY A 314 -6.51 15.26 3.84
N ALA A 315 -6.63 15.51 2.54
CA ALA A 315 -5.57 16.11 1.74
C ALA A 315 -5.12 17.49 2.26
N ASP A 316 -6.07 18.31 2.70
CA ASP A 316 -5.81 19.66 3.21
C ASP A 316 -4.86 19.65 4.41
N ALA A 317 -5.03 18.68 5.31
CA ALA A 317 -4.24 18.57 6.54
C ALA A 317 -2.94 17.76 6.41
N ILE A 318 -2.69 17.09 5.27
CA ILE A 318 -1.39 16.45 5.01
C ILE A 318 -0.29 17.53 5.04
N PRO A 319 0.80 17.34 5.81
CA PRO A 319 1.90 18.30 5.86
C PRO A 319 2.53 18.54 4.47
N ALA A 320 2.81 19.80 4.17
CA ALA A 320 3.27 20.27 2.86
C ALA A 320 4.49 19.49 2.33
N GLN A 321 5.45 19.14 3.20
CA GLN A 321 6.64 18.41 2.79
C GLN A 321 6.36 17.04 2.15
N TRP A 322 5.20 16.43 2.44
CA TRP A 322 4.79 15.14 1.87
C TRP A 322 4.01 15.26 0.57
N LYS A 323 3.39 16.42 0.28
CA LYS A 323 2.51 16.58 -0.89
C LYS A 323 3.03 17.57 -1.92
N ASP A 324 3.73 18.62 -1.52
CA ASP A 324 4.21 19.66 -2.44
C ASP A 324 5.24 19.13 -3.44
N PRO A 325 6.24 18.30 -3.06
CA PRO A 325 7.21 17.75 -4.02
C PRO A 325 6.61 16.81 -5.07
N LEU A 326 5.39 16.31 -4.83
CA LEU A 326 4.69 15.46 -5.79
C LEU A 326 4.15 16.24 -6.99
N GLU A 327 4.09 17.58 -6.92
CA GLU A 327 3.78 18.47 -8.05
C GLU A 327 2.53 18.04 -8.87
N ASP A 328 1.54 17.47 -8.18
CA ASP A 328 0.32 16.89 -8.76
C ASP A 328 0.59 15.94 -9.93
N THR A 329 1.72 15.22 -9.95
CA THR A 329 2.19 14.43 -11.11
C THR A 329 2.55 13.01 -10.72
N VAL A 330 2.00 12.04 -11.45
CA VAL A 330 2.33 10.60 -11.31
C VAL A 330 3.13 10.09 -12.49
N ARG A 331 4.16 9.29 -12.22
CA ARG A 331 4.85 8.47 -13.23
C ARG A 331 4.31 7.06 -13.19
N SER A 332 3.94 6.51 -14.35
CA SER A 332 3.28 5.20 -14.44
C SER A 332 3.74 4.39 -15.66
N ALA A 333 3.83 3.07 -15.51
CA ALA A 333 4.04 2.16 -16.64
C ALA A 333 2.72 1.73 -17.31
N VAL A 334 1.56 2.08 -16.74
CA VAL A 334 0.26 1.72 -17.31
C VAL A 334 0.05 2.48 -18.61
N PHE A 335 -0.19 1.75 -19.70
CA PHE A 335 -0.30 2.32 -21.04
C PHE A 335 -1.42 3.37 -21.12
N GLY A 336 -1.01 4.63 -21.34
CA GLY A 336 -1.89 5.80 -21.47
C GLY A 336 -2.05 6.62 -20.18
N PHE A 337 -1.28 6.34 -19.12
CA PHE A 337 -1.43 7.00 -17.81
C PHE A 337 -0.14 7.61 -17.23
N ASP A 338 0.98 7.59 -17.96
CA ASP A 338 2.19 8.28 -17.52
C ASP A 338 1.99 9.81 -17.54
N GLY A 339 2.36 10.49 -16.46
CA GLY A 339 2.20 11.94 -16.31
C GLY A 339 0.77 12.40 -15.96
N VAL A 340 -0.13 11.49 -15.60
CA VAL A 340 -1.48 11.85 -15.16
C VAL A 340 -1.42 12.59 -13.82
N ARG A 341 -2.34 13.53 -13.62
CA ARG A 341 -2.40 14.31 -12.39
C ARG A 341 -2.97 13.52 -11.22
N ILE A 342 -2.42 13.72 -10.03
CA ILE A 342 -2.91 13.07 -8.80
C ILE A 342 -4.35 13.49 -8.51
N SER A 343 -4.64 14.79 -8.63
CA SER A 343 -5.96 15.39 -8.52
C SER A 343 -6.96 14.77 -9.50
N GLU A 344 -6.54 14.50 -10.73
CA GLU A 344 -7.39 13.86 -11.73
C GLU A 344 -7.71 12.40 -11.38
N LEU A 345 -6.75 11.64 -10.86
CA LEU A 345 -6.98 10.28 -10.38
C LEU A 345 -7.94 10.26 -9.18
N ALA A 346 -7.82 11.24 -8.28
CA ALA A 346 -8.74 11.41 -7.15
C ALA A 346 -10.16 11.75 -7.63
N ASP A 347 -10.32 12.68 -8.57
CA ASP A 347 -11.62 13.04 -9.15
C ASP A 347 -12.30 11.86 -9.84
N ARG A 348 -11.52 11.06 -10.57
CA ARG A 348 -11.99 9.82 -11.22
C ARG A 348 -12.46 8.79 -10.20
N THR A 349 -11.71 8.64 -9.12
CA THR A 349 -12.05 7.75 -8.00
C THR A 349 -13.34 8.22 -7.32
N LEU A 350 -13.48 9.53 -7.07
CA LEU A 350 -14.65 10.12 -6.43
C LEU A 350 -15.94 9.85 -7.21
N ARG A 351 -15.90 9.89 -8.55
CA ARG A 351 -17.04 9.56 -9.41
C ARG A 351 -17.53 8.11 -9.28
N LEU A 352 -16.69 7.22 -8.78
CA LEU A 352 -17.02 5.82 -8.54
C LEU A 352 -17.42 5.54 -7.09
N VAL A 353 -17.27 6.50 -6.18
CA VAL A 353 -17.62 6.27 -4.78
C VAL A 353 -19.09 5.88 -4.67
N THR A 354 -19.33 4.78 -3.96
CA THR A 354 -20.67 4.32 -3.64
C THR A 354 -20.77 4.19 -2.13
N LEU A 355 -21.62 5.03 -1.53
CA LEU A 355 -21.86 5.05 -0.09
C LEU A 355 -22.75 3.88 0.33
N PRO A 356 -22.68 3.42 1.60
CA PRO A 356 -23.66 2.50 2.16
C PRO A 356 -25.06 3.13 2.07
N GLY A 357 -26.04 2.34 1.63
CA GLY A 357 -27.45 2.75 1.56
C GLY A 357 -28.15 2.78 2.91
#